data_AF-A0A951ZIG3-F1
#
_entry.id   AF-A0A951ZIG3-F1
#
_cell.length_a   1.000
_cell.length_b   1.000
_cell.length_c   1.000
_cell.angle_alpha   90.00
_cell.angle_beta   90.00
_cell.angle_gamma   90.00
#
_symmetry.space_group_name_H-M   'P 1'
#
loop_
_entity.id
_entity.type
_entity.pdbx_description
1 polymer ?
#
loop_
_entity_poly.entity_id
_entity_poly.type
_entity_poly.pdbx_seq_one_letter_code
_entity_poly.pdbx_strand_id
1 'polypeptide(L)' 'MTTTGAKDKAEHKRAEAPDEVLTFEKARLELFKIAGGTVGRLTAEPGWRWST' A
#
# COMPACT_ATOMS: atom_id res chain seq x y z
N MET A 1 -31.65 -4.13 -23.99
CA MET A 1 -30.34 -4.38 -23.33
C MET A 1 -29.84 -3.04 -22.83
N THR A 2 -29.98 -2.76 -21.53
CA THR A 2 -29.57 -1.49 -20.93
C THR A 2 -28.15 -1.62 -20.41
N THR A 3 -27.18 -1.09 -21.17
CA THR A 3 -25.81 -0.93 -20.70
C THR A 3 -25.78 0.23 -19.69
N THR A 4 -25.71 -0.09 -18.40
CA THR A 4 -25.37 0.90 -17.38
C THR A 4 -23.86 1.06 -17.40
N GLY A 5 -23.39 2.19 -17.92
CA GLY A 5 -22.00 2.61 -17.76
C GLY A 5 -21.75 2.97 -16.30
N ALA A 6 -21.32 1.99 -15.50
CA ALA A 6 -20.75 2.26 -14.20
C ALA A 6 -19.48 3.09 -14.42
N LYS A 7 -19.44 4.32 -13.93
CA LYS A 7 -18.19 5.05 -13.78
C LYS A 7 -17.38 4.29 -12.74
N ASP A 8 -16.36 3.57 -13.18
CA ASP A 8 -15.39 2.93 -12.29
C ASP A 8 -14.72 4.03 -11.45
N LYS A 9 -15.17 4.20 -10.22
CA LYS A 9 -14.54 5.10 -9.27
C LYS A 9 -13.24 4.43 -8.83
N ALA A 10 -12.12 5.12 -9.00
CA ALA A 10 -10.86 4.67 -8.45
C ALA A 10 -10.98 4.54 -6.92
N GLU A 11 -10.59 3.39 -6.39
CA GLU A 11 -10.49 3.18 -4.95
C GLU A 11 -9.39 4.09 -4.37
N HIS A 12 -9.66 4.71 -3.22
CA HIS A 12 -8.73 5.62 -2.55
C HIS A 12 -8.62 5.27 -1.07
N LYS A 13 -7.38 5.05 -0.61
CA LYS A 13 -7.02 4.94 0.80
C LYS A 13 -6.06 6.05 1.22
N ARG A 14 -6.18 6.50 2.47
CA ARG A 14 -5.27 7.47 3.08
C ARG A 14 -3.96 6.78 3.46
N ALA A 15 -2.83 7.38 3.09
CA ALA A 15 -1.51 6.86 3.42
C ALA A 15 -1.17 6.93 4.93
N GLU A 16 -1.97 7.64 5.71
CA GLU A 16 -1.83 7.79 7.17
C GLU A 16 -2.47 6.64 7.96
N ALA A 17 -3.30 5.82 7.30
CA ALA A 17 -4.05 4.72 7.91
C ALA A 17 -3.74 3.39 7.18
N PRO A 18 -2.53 2.83 7.37
CA PRO A 18 -2.18 1.53 6.82
C PRO A 18 -2.99 0.41 7.45
N ASP A 19 -3.25 -0.65 6.69
CA ASP A 19 -3.93 -1.85 7.19
C ASP A 19 -3.02 -2.69 8.08
N GLU A 20 -1.74 -2.73 7.76
CA GLU A 20 -0.73 -3.46 8.53
C GLU A 20 0.60 -2.71 8.53
N VAL A 21 1.30 -2.74 9.65
CA VAL A 21 2.59 -2.09 9.83
C VAL A 21 3.59 -3.08 10.40
N LEU A 22 4.67 -3.30 9.66
CA LEU A 22 5.81 -4.08 10.10
C LEU A 22 6.97 -3.13 10.43
N THR A 23 7.59 -3.33 11.59
CA THR A 23 8.74 -2.54 12.03
C THR A 23 9.98 -3.41 12.09
N PHE A 24 11.06 -2.88 11.55
CA PHE A 24 12.40 -3.46 11.53
C PHE A 24 13.36 -2.48 12.19
N GLU A 25 14.56 -2.93 12.53
CA GLU A 25 15.54 -2.10 13.23
C GLU A 25 15.83 -0.74 12.55
N LYS A 26 15.82 -0.71 11.21
CA LYS A 26 16.11 0.49 10.39
C LYS A 26 15.07 0.74 9.30
N ALA A 27 13.89 0.15 9.42
CA ALA A 27 12.87 0.29 8.41
C ALA A 27 11.46 0.09 8.96
N ARG A 28 10.49 0.63 8.23
CA ARG A 28 9.06 0.49 8.47
C ARG A 28 8.39 0.14 7.15
N LEU A 29 7.63 -0.94 7.12
CA LEU A 29 6.82 -1.34 5.98
C LEU A 29 5.35 -1.17 6.33
N GLU A 30 4.64 -0.42 5.51
CA GLU A 30 3.21 -0.14 5.65
C GLU A 30 2.46 -0.79 4.49
N LEU A 31 1.49 -1.62 4.79
CA LEU A 31 0.72 -2.39 3.82
C LEU A 31 -0.70 -1.84 3.71
N PHE A 32 -1.16 -1.69 2.47
CA PHE A 32 -2.48 -1.21 2.12
C PHE A 32 -3.17 -2.24 1.24
N LYS A 33 -4.35 -2.71 1.64
CA LYS A 33 -5.22 -3.56 0.82
C LYS A 33 -6.08 -2.66 -0.06
N ILE A 34 -5.84 -2.64 -1.36
CA ILE A 34 -6.55 -1.77 -2.32
C ILE A 34 -6.93 -2.59 -3.55
N ALA A 35 -8.20 -2.53 -3.98
CA ALA A 35 -8.73 -3.19 -5.16
C ALA A 35 -8.45 -4.71 -5.20
N GLY A 36 -8.48 -5.36 -4.03
CA GLY A 36 -8.15 -6.79 -3.89
C GLY A 36 -6.66 -7.13 -3.96
N GLY A 37 -5.80 -6.14 -4.21
CA GLY A 37 -4.35 -6.24 -4.16
C GLY A 37 -3.75 -5.67 -2.87
N THR A 38 -2.43 -5.80 -2.73
CA THR A 38 -1.67 -5.22 -1.62
C THR A 38 -0.61 -4.26 -2.17
N VAL A 39 -0.58 -3.04 -1.63
CA VAL A 39 0.43 -2.02 -1.92
C VAL A 39 1.29 -1.85 -0.67
N GLY A 40 2.61 -1.88 -0.82
CA GLY A 40 3.57 -1.66 0.27
C GLY A 40 4.28 -0.32 0.16
N ARG A 41 4.37 0.44 1.26
CA ARG A 41 5.25 1.61 1.41
C ARG A 41 6.37 1.25 2.38
N LEU A 42 7.59 1.13 1.85
CA LEU A 42 8.79 0.93 2.67
C LEU A 42 9.45 2.28 2.94
N THR A 43 9.62 2.62 4.22
CA THR A 43 10.46 3.73 4.68
C THR A 43 11.67 3.13 5.37
N ALA A 44 12.87 3.45 4.90
CA ALA A 44 14.10 2.89 5.44
C ALA A 44 15.09 4.00 5.79
N GLU A 45 15.83 3.80 6.86
CA GLU A 45 16.91 4.68 7.27
C GLU A 45 18.16 4.50 6.38
N PRO A 46 19.03 5.52 6.30
CA PRO A 46 20.32 5.39 5.63
C PRO A 46 21.11 4.16 6.11
N GLY A 47 21.69 3.42 5.17
CA GLY A 47 22.42 2.18 5.44
C GLY A 47 21.57 0.90 5.34
N TRP A 48 20.26 1.01 5.07
CA TRP A 48 19.45 -0.14 4.67
C TRP A 48 19.90 -0.69 3.31
N ARG A 49 19.94 -2.02 3.21
CA ARG A 49 20.29 -2.77 2.00
C ARG A 49 19.32 -3.93 1.86
N TRP A 50 18.81 -4.14 0.65
CA TRP A 50 18.26 -5.43 0.29
C TRP A 50 19.42 -6.41 0.12
N SER A 51 19.40 -7.51 0.86
CA SER A 51 20.35 -8.59 0.58
C SER A 51 20.11 -9.07 -0.85
N THR A 52 21.13 -8.89 -1.68
CA THR A 52 21.24 -9.50 -3.02
C THR A 52 21.38 -11.00 -2.90
#